data_AF-A0AAW2SR16-F1
#
_entry.id   AF-A0AAW2SR16-F1
#
_cell.length_a   1.000
_cell.length_b   1.000
_cell.length_c   1.000
_cell.angle_alpha   90.00
_cell.angle_beta   90.00
_cell.angle_gamma   90.00
#
_symmetry.space_group_name_H-M   'P 1'
#
loop_
_entity.id
_entity.type
_entity.pdbx_description
1 polymer ?
#
loop_
_entity_poly.entity_id
_entity_poly.type
_entity_poly.pdbx_seq_one_letter_code
_entity_poly.pdbx_strand_id
1 'polypeptide(L)'
;MASSSFYKIRPPVNGNLITILSIDGGGIRGIIPAKVLEFLESELRYRVKLDGEDARVADYFDVIAGTSTGGLVSAMLTAPDANNRPLYAAKDIAPFYVKHGPNIFPQKGGVIGSVESTVVQLGGPKNLQPTIFSSYETLVAIREVTKQVFRNDPDFFPIQPMDYNRLLVISLGTGSAKQERKYTAEMAAKWGLFGWLIQGNNTPILDVFNQASKDMVDYFLCVVFQSLHSEDNYLRIQDETLTGVNTSVDVTTKQNLSDLVKIGENLLKGPMSRVNLQTGNSEPIPNGGTNEDALKKFAKLLSDEQKLRRSKSQQQNN
;
A
#
# COMPACT_ATOMS: atom_id res chain seq x y z
N MET A 1 -0.35 13.14 -38.41
CA MET A 1 -0.45 13.47 -36.97
C MET A 1 -0.70 12.16 -36.25
N ALA A 2 0.32 11.61 -35.58
CA ALA A 2 0.20 10.33 -34.90
C ALA A 2 -0.79 10.46 -33.74
N SER A 3 -1.85 9.65 -33.74
CA SER A 3 -2.74 9.56 -32.59
C SER A 3 -1.94 8.98 -31.43
N SER A 4 -1.67 9.81 -30.41
CA SER A 4 -1.14 9.33 -29.14
C SER A 4 -2.21 8.48 -28.48
N SER A 5 -2.18 7.17 -28.71
CA SER A 5 -2.96 6.23 -27.91
C SER A 5 -2.39 6.27 -26.50
N PHE A 6 -2.99 7.12 -25.66
CA PHE A 6 -2.76 7.08 -24.22
C PHE A 6 -3.01 5.63 -23.78
N TYR A 7 -2.01 5.00 -23.15
CA TYR A 7 -2.25 3.82 -22.32
C TYR A 7 -3.02 4.29 -21.08
N LYS A 8 -4.30 4.58 -21.28
CA LYS A 8 -5.26 4.88 -20.23
C LYS A 8 -5.65 3.52 -19.67
N ILE A 9 -5.53 3.32 -18.35
CA ILE A 9 -6.34 2.30 -17.68
C ILE A 9 -7.74 2.47 -18.23
N ARG A 10 -8.30 1.40 -18.81
CA ARG A 10 -9.60 1.53 -19.45
C ARG A 10 -10.60 1.92 -18.37
N PRO A 11 -11.42 2.96 -18.60
CA PRO A 11 -12.20 3.53 -17.53
C PRO A 11 -13.09 2.47 -16.86
N PRO A 12 -13.32 2.54 -15.54
CA PRO A 12 -14.11 1.56 -14.82
C PRO A 12 -15.48 1.27 -15.44
N VAL A 13 -16.08 2.22 -16.17
CA VAL A 13 -17.34 2.04 -16.92
C VAL A 13 -17.33 0.83 -17.88
N ASN A 14 -16.16 0.46 -18.39
CA ASN A 14 -15.99 -0.69 -19.27
C ASN A 14 -15.80 -2.01 -18.51
N GLY A 15 -15.85 -1.97 -17.19
CA GLY A 15 -15.55 -3.07 -16.29
C GLY A 15 -16.66 -3.32 -15.28
N ASN A 16 -16.42 -4.28 -14.39
CA ASN A 16 -17.36 -4.58 -13.30
C ASN A 16 -16.82 -4.05 -11.96
N LEU A 17 -15.51 -3.91 -11.82
CA LEU A 17 -14.85 -3.57 -10.56
C LEU A 17 -14.10 -2.24 -10.67
N ILE A 18 -13.86 -1.60 -9.53
CA ILE A 18 -12.92 -0.49 -9.35
C ILE A 18 -11.78 -1.02 -8.48
N THR A 19 -10.55 -0.92 -8.98
CA THR A 19 -9.39 -1.57 -8.39
C THR A 19 -8.53 -0.56 -7.63
N ILE A 20 -8.26 -0.83 -6.35
CA ILE A 20 -7.57 0.09 -5.43
C ILE A 20 -6.35 -0.62 -4.83
N LEU A 21 -5.18 0.02 -4.94
CA LEU A 21 -3.97 -0.33 -4.23
C LEU A 21 -3.66 0.76 -3.20
N SER A 22 -3.44 0.35 -1.96
CA SER A 22 -3.07 1.23 -0.85
C SER A 22 -1.79 0.72 -0.19
N ILE A 23 -0.83 1.62 0.06
CA ILE A 23 0.48 1.29 0.62
C ILE A 23 0.77 2.18 1.83
N ASP A 24 0.95 1.54 2.98
CA ASP A 24 1.26 2.21 4.24
C ASP A 24 2.62 2.94 4.23
N GLY A 25 2.71 3.97 5.06
CA GLY A 25 3.99 4.56 5.46
C GLY A 25 4.74 3.74 6.51
N GLY A 26 6.08 3.76 6.45
CA GLY A 26 6.93 3.03 7.39
C GLY A 26 8.43 3.26 7.27
N GLY A 27 8.87 4.32 6.59
CA GLY A 27 10.29 4.61 6.36
C GLY A 27 10.98 3.50 5.55
N ILE A 28 12.14 3.03 6.00
CA ILE A 28 12.91 1.97 5.34
C ILE A 28 12.17 0.62 5.25
N ARG A 29 11.14 0.43 6.08
CA ARG A 29 10.28 -0.77 6.06
C ARG A 29 9.40 -0.88 4.82
N GLY A 30 9.42 0.12 3.92
CA GLY A 30 8.84 0.04 2.57
C GLY A 30 9.36 -1.13 1.73
N ILE A 31 10.50 -1.72 2.12
CA ILE A 31 11.01 -2.97 1.54
C ILE A 31 10.00 -4.11 1.67
N ILE A 32 9.26 -4.19 2.79
CA ILE A 32 8.29 -5.27 3.04
C ILE A 32 7.18 -5.28 1.97
N PRO A 33 6.39 -4.19 1.79
CA PRO A 33 5.37 -4.16 0.74
C PRO A 33 5.99 -4.17 -0.66
N ALA A 34 7.23 -3.72 -0.85
CA ALA A 34 7.91 -3.83 -2.15
C ALA A 34 8.10 -5.28 -2.59
N LYS A 35 8.45 -6.20 -1.68
CA LYS A 35 8.54 -7.64 -1.98
C LYS A 35 7.19 -8.25 -2.30
N VAL A 36 6.13 -7.79 -1.64
CA VAL A 36 4.75 -8.21 -1.95
C VAL A 36 4.32 -7.74 -3.34
N LEU A 37 4.62 -6.49 -3.70
CA LEU A 37 4.33 -5.92 -5.01
C LEU A 37 5.13 -6.58 -6.13
N GLU A 38 6.40 -6.91 -5.88
CA GLU A 38 7.23 -7.67 -6.81
C GLU A 38 6.58 -9.00 -7.17
N PHE A 39 6.10 -9.73 -6.15
CA PHE A 39 5.38 -10.98 -6.36
C PHE A 39 4.08 -10.75 -7.16
N LEU A 40 3.25 -9.79 -6.75
CA LEU A 40 2.00 -9.46 -7.46
C LEU A 40 2.23 -9.10 -8.94
N GLU A 41 3.23 -8.26 -9.24
CA GLU A 41 3.56 -7.90 -10.62
C GLU A 41 4.07 -9.11 -11.42
N SER A 42 4.82 -10.02 -10.78
CA SER A 42 5.26 -11.26 -11.42
C SER A 42 4.09 -12.17 -11.81
N GLU A 43 3.08 -12.31 -10.94
CA GLU A 43 1.86 -13.07 -11.21
C GLU A 43 1.02 -12.43 -12.32
N LEU A 44 0.87 -11.10 -12.31
CA LEU A 44 0.20 -10.36 -13.37
C LEU A 44 0.92 -10.54 -14.72
N ARG A 45 2.25 -10.48 -14.74
CA ARG A 45 3.06 -10.76 -15.94
C ARG A 45 2.90 -12.19 -16.40
N TYR A 46 2.93 -13.18 -15.50
CA TYR A 46 2.73 -14.59 -15.86
C TYR A 46 1.36 -14.79 -16.53
N ARG A 47 0.30 -14.19 -15.97
CA ARG A 47 -1.05 -14.25 -16.53
C ARG A 47 -1.18 -13.54 -17.87
N VAL A 48 -0.43 -12.44 -18.07
CA VAL A 48 -0.45 -11.69 -19.32
C VAL A 48 0.52 -12.21 -20.36
N LYS A 49 1.57 -12.96 -20.03
CA LYS A 49 2.40 -13.66 -21.05
C LYS A 49 1.59 -14.63 -21.92
N LEU A 50 0.41 -15.04 -21.45
CA LEU A 50 -0.56 -15.76 -22.25
C LEU A 50 -1.18 -14.89 -23.38
N ASP A 51 -1.06 -13.54 -23.28
CA ASP A 51 -1.70 -12.50 -24.10
C ASP A 51 -0.82 -11.25 -24.47
N GLY A 52 0.45 -11.13 -24.01
CA GLY A 52 1.38 -10.00 -24.21
C GLY A 52 2.49 -9.84 -23.15
N GLU A 53 3.57 -9.09 -23.41
CA GLU A 53 4.67 -8.86 -22.45
C GLU A 53 4.75 -7.37 -22.05
N ASP A 54 5.19 -7.06 -20.82
CA ASP A 54 5.33 -5.72 -20.20
C ASP A 54 4.26 -5.26 -19.19
N ALA A 55 3.45 -6.16 -18.62
CA ALA A 55 2.53 -5.78 -17.54
C ALA A 55 3.23 -5.07 -16.35
N ARG A 56 2.60 -3.99 -15.85
CA ARG A 56 2.98 -3.26 -14.63
C ARG A 56 1.83 -3.17 -13.66
N VAL A 57 2.12 -3.00 -12.36
CA VAL A 57 1.08 -2.79 -11.32
C VAL A 57 0.10 -1.69 -11.73
N ALA A 58 0.59 -0.55 -12.22
CA ALA A 58 -0.25 0.58 -12.63
C ALA A 58 -1.20 0.29 -13.81
N ASP A 59 -1.04 -0.82 -14.53
CA ASP A 59 -1.97 -1.18 -15.62
C ASP A 59 -3.28 -1.79 -15.12
N TYR A 60 -3.35 -2.16 -13.83
CA TYR A 60 -4.47 -2.93 -13.25
C TYR A 60 -5.19 -2.21 -12.12
N PHE A 61 -4.65 -1.09 -11.60
CA PHE A 61 -5.20 -0.37 -10.47
C PHE A 61 -5.69 1.02 -10.88
N ASP A 62 -7.00 1.24 -10.80
CA ASP A 62 -7.62 2.55 -11.06
C ASP A 62 -7.09 3.62 -10.10
N VAL A 63 -6.83 3.22 -8.85
CA VAL A 63 -6.26 4.10 -7.83
C VAL A 63 -5.09 3.42 -7.15
N ILE A 64 -3.95 4.12 -7.10
CA ILE A 64 -2.79 3.77 -6.27
C ILE A 64 -2.58 4.92 -5.29
N ALA A 65 -2.61 4.61 -4.00
CA ALA A 65 -2.41 5.57 -2.93
C ALA A 65 -1.35 5.08 -1.93
N GLY A 66 -0.66 6.03 -1.31
CA GLY A 66 0.21 5.71 -0.18
C GLY A 66 0.71 6.95 0.55
N THR A 67 1.17 6.75 1.78
CA THR A 67 1.69 7.82 2.65
C THR A 67 3.16 7.63 2.95
N SER A 68 3.90 8.73 3.05
CA SER A 68 5.35 8.71 3.32
C SER A 68 6.05 7.81 2.28
N THR A 69 6.83 6.83 2.72
CA THR A 69 7.39 5.75 1.90
C THR A 69 6.39 5.12 0.94
N GLY A 70 5.14 4.86 1.35
CA GLY A 70 4.11 4.32 0.47
C GLY A 70 3.73 5.29 -0.66
N GLY A 71 3.78 6.60 -0.40
CA GLY A 71 3.60 7.63 -1.42
C GLY A 71 4.78 7.69 -2.39
N LEU A 72 6.01 7.52 -1.89
CA LEU A 72 7.21 7.36 -2.72
C LEU A 72 7.10 6.13 -3.63
N VAL A 73 6.70 4.98 -3.09
CA VAL A 73 6.47 3.76 -3.87
C VAL A 73 5.37 3.97 -4.91
N SER A 74 4.27 4.63 -4.54
CA SER A 74 3.18 4.98 -5.47
C SER A 74 3.69 5.84 -6.62
N ALA A 75 4.51 6.84 -6.34
CA ALA A 75 5.14 7.68 -7.37
C ALA A 75 6.07 6.87 -8.28
N MET A 76 6.89 5.97 -7.73
CA MET A 76 7.77 5.09 -8.54
C MET A 76 6.96 4.20 -9.50
N LEU A 77 5.83 3.67 -9.06
CA LEU A 77 4.96 2.79 -9.85
C LEU A 77 4.10 3.52 -10.89
N THR A 78 3.94 4.85 -10.79
CA THR A 78 3.00 5.60 -11.63
C THR A 78 3.65 6.71 -12.46
N ALA A 79 4.86 7.17 -12.10
CA ALA A 79 5.58 8.17 -12.87
C ALA A 79 5.91 7.63 -14.27
N PRO A 80 5.52 8.34 -15.35
CA PRO A 80 5.77 7.89 -16.71
C PRO A 80 7.24 8.08 -17.13
N ASP A 81 7.78 7.13 -17.88
CA ASP A 81 9.02 7.26 -18.64
C ASP A 81 8.78 7.93 -20.01
N ALA A 82 9.81 7.99 -20.85
CA ALA A 82 9.72 8.55 -22.20
C ALA A 82 8.71 7.81 -23.13
N ASN A 83 8.37 6.57 -22.80
CA ASN A 83 7.39 5.75 -23.51
C ASN A 83 6.01 5.78 -22.85
N ASN A 84 5.81 6.66 -21.86
CA ASN A 84 4.58 6.78 -21.07
C ASN A 84 4.21 5.46 -20.34
N ARG A 85 5.23 4.69 -19.93
CA ARG A 85 5.13 3.50 -19.06
C ARG A 85 5.64 3.82 -17.67
N PRO A 86 5.21 3.10 -16.62
CA PRO A 86 5.80 3.22 -15.29
C PRO A 86 7.33 3.13 -15.32
N LEU A 87 7.99 4.15 -14.79
CA LEU A 87 9.45 4.28 -14.76
C LEU A 87 10.12 3.14 -13.99
N TYR A 88 9.47 2.65 -12.93
CA TYR A 88 9.95 1.53 -12.14
C TYR A 88 9.02 0.33 -12.25
N ALA A 89 9.61 -0.86 -12.39
CA ALA A 89 8.90 -2.12 -12.13
C ALA A 89 8.86 -2.38 -10.62
N ALA A 90 7.90 -3.19 -10.17
CA ALA A 90 7.77 -3.50 -8.74
C ALA A 90 9.06 -4.13 -8.15
N LYS A 91 9.74 -4.97 -8.93
CA LYS A 91 11.03 -5.60 -8.58
C LYS A 91 12.18 -4.61 -8.33
N ASP A 92 12.06 -3.37 -8.80
CA ASP A 92 13.13 -2.36 -8.70
C ASP A 92 13.06 -1.58 -7.36
N ILE A 93 11.93 -1.65 -6.66
CA ILE A 93 11.66 -0.84 -5.45
C ILE A 93 12.51 -1.31 -4.26
N ALA A 94 12.56 -2.61 -3.96
CA ALA A 94 13.38 -3.11 -2.85
C ALA A 94 14.88 -2.82 -3.08
N PRO A 95 15.46 -3.09 -4.27
CA PRO A 95 16.82 -2.66 -4.60
C PRO A 95 17.06 -1.15 -4.46
N PHE A 96 16.07 -0.31 -4.81
CA PHE A 96 16.15 1.13 -4.60
C PHE A 96 16.34 1.47 -3.13
N TYR A 97 15.55 0.90 -2.22
CA TYR A 97 15.74 1.13 -0.77
C TYR A 97 17.06 0.58 -0.26
N VAL A 98 17.50 -0.60 -0.72
CA VAL A 98 18.79 -1.18 -0.30
C VAL A 98 19.96 -0.29 -0.71
N LYS A 99 19.89 0.29 -1.91
CA LYS A 99 20.95 1.14 -2.47
C LYS A 99 20.93 2.57 -1.93
N HIS A 100 19.75 3.18 -1.85
CA HIS A 100 19.58 4.60 -1.54
C HIS A 100 19.16 4.88 -0.10
N GLY A 101 18.62 3.88 0.60
CA GLY A 101 18.19 3.98 2.00
C GLY A 101 19.22 4.64 2.91
N PRO A 102 20.50 4.20 2.93
CA PRO A 102 21.54 4.83 3.75
C PRO A 102 21.79 6.32 3.48
N ASN A 103 21.49 6.80 2.27
CA ASN A 103 21.61 8.23 1.93
C ASN A 103 20.34 9.00 2.29
N ILE A 104 19.17 8.35 2.23
CA ILE A 104 17.87 8.93 2.61
C ILE A 104 17.76 9.04 4.14
N PHE A 105 18.28 8.04 4.87
CA PHE A 105 18.28 7.97 6.34
C PHE A 105 19.72 7.82 6.87
N PRO A 106 20.55 8.87 6.80
CA PRO A 106 21.95 8.81 7.19
C PRO A 106 22.08 8.48 8.68
N GLN A 107 22.76 7.37 8.99
CA GLN A 107 23.08 6.97 10.36
C GLN A 107 24.25 7.85 10.86
N LYS A 108 23.98 9.05 11.41
CA LYS A 108 25.03 9.90 11.99
C LYS A 108 25.60 9.23 13.25
N GLY A 109 26.90 8.95 13.28
CA GLY A 109 27.61 8.58 14.49
C GLY A 109 27.91 9.82 15.33
N GLY A 110 27.13 10.09 16.39
CA GLY A 110 27.41 11.14 17.37
C GLY A 110 26.16 11.67 18.12
N VAL A 111 26.36 12.09 19.38
CA VAL A 111 25.34 12.42 20.40
C VAL A 111 24.51 13.71 20.10
N ILE A 112 24.68 14.35 18.94
CA ILE A 112 23.97 15.60 18.56
C ILE A 112 23.39 15.50 17.14
N GLY A 113 22.62 14.44 16.86
CA GLY A 113 22.19 14.13 15.48
C GLY A 113 20.70 13.92 15.25
N SER A 114 19.83 13.95 16.27
CA SER A 114 18.47 13.39 16.18
C SER A 114 17.34 14.38 15.92
N VAL A 115 17.60 15.64 15.54
CA VAL A 115 16.52 16.64 15.35
C VAL A 115 16.51 17.31 13.96
N GLU A 116 17.38 16.91 13.02
CA GLU A 116 17.57 17.64 11.76
C GLU A 116 17.09 16.95 10.46
N SER A 117 16.22 15.94 10.52
CA SER A 117 15.74 15.26 9.30
C SER A 117 14.22 15.24 9.08
N THR A 118 13.42 15.87 9.94
CA THR A 118 11.94 15.78 9.83
C THR A 118 11.28 16.88 8.98
N VAL A 119 12.04 17.78 8.36
CA VAL A 119 11.46 18.77 7.43
C VAL A 119 11.98 18.50 6.03
N VAL A 120 11.47 17.45 5.39
CA VAL A 120 11.20 17.59 3.94
C VAL A 120 10.13 18.67 3.86
N GLN A 121 10.59 19.87 3.55
CA GLN A 121 9.78 21.04 3.29
C GLN A 121 8.85 20.70 2.13
N LEU A 122 7.63 20.25 2.43
CA LEU A 122 6.53 20.09 1.48
C LEU A 122 6.04 21.47 1.08
N GLY A 123 6.90 22.24 0.40
CA GLY A 123 6.45 23.25 -0.53
C GLY A 123 5.84 22.50 -1.71
N GLY A 124 4.52 22.28 -1.65
CA GLY A 124 3.80 21.64 -2.74
C GLY A 124 4.06 22.38 -4.06
N PRO A 125 4.38 21.69 -5.16
CA PRO A 125 4.44 22.33 -6.46
C PRO A 125 3.07 22.95 -6.75
N LYS A 126 3.05 24.28 -6.96
CA LYS A 126 1.89 24.98 -7.48
C LYS A 126 1.53 24.30 -8.80
N ASN A 127 0.33 23.71 -8.87
CA ASN A 127 -0.32 23.08 -10.05
C ASN A 127 -0.46 21.54 -10.08
N LEU A 128 -0.37 20.82 -8.96
CA LEU A 128 -0.94 19.45 -8.89
C LEU A 128 -2.37 19.45 -8.33
N GLN A 129 -3.24 18.64 -8.94
CA GLN A 129 -4.56 18.23 -8.43
C GLN A 129 -4.48 17.81 -6.95
N PRO A 130 -5.57 17.87 -6.15
CA PRO A 130 -5.49 17.84 -4.69
C PRO A 130 -4.87 16.52 -4.19
N THR A 131 -3.59 16.59 -3.82
CA THR A 131 -2.87 15.47 -3.23
C THR A 131 -3.13 15.51 -1.72
N ILE A 132 -3.88 14.54 -1.21
CA ILE A 132 -4.20 14.43 0.22
C ILE A 132 -3.13 13.57 0.90
N PHE A 133 -2.34 14.16 1.79
CA PHE A 133 -1.51 13.42 2.74
C PHE A 133 -2.41 12.96 3.89
N SER A 134 -2.57 11.66 4.08
CA SER A 134 -3.49 11.11 5.09
C SER A 134 -2.98 9.78 5.61
N SER A 135 -2.95 9.62 6.94
CA SER A 135 -2.74 8.34 7.64
C SER A 135 -3.84 7.29 7.38
N TYR A 136 -4.82 7.62 6.54
CA TYR A 136 -5.96 6.81 6.14
C TYR A 136 -5.93 6.57 4.62
N GLU A 137 -4.85 6.02 4.10
CA GLU A 137 -4.55 5.94 2.66
C GLU A 137 -5.66 5.22 1.89
N THR A 138 -6.12 4.08 2.44
CA THR A 138 -7.19 3.28 1.84
C THR A 138 -8.53 4.02 1.85
N LEU A 139 -8.86 4.75 2.94
CA LEU A 139 -10.08 5.55 2.99
C LEU A 139 -10.02 6.77 2.07
N VAL A 140 -8.85 7.38 1.89
CA VAL A 140 -8.67 8.47 0.93
C VAL A 140 -8.85 7.97 -0.50
N ALA A 141 -8.30 6.80 -0.82
CA ALA A 141 -8.51 6.18 -2.13
C ALA A 141 -9.99 5.88 -2.38
N ILE A 142 -10.67 5.23 -1.43
CA ILE A 142 -12.11 4.94 -1.51
C ILE A 142 -12.93 6.23 -1.63
N ARG A 143 -12.60 7.27 -0.85
CA ARG A 143 -13.25 8.57 -0.93
C ARG A 143 -13.08 9.20 -2.31
N GLU A 144 -11.90 9.14 -2.90
CA GLU A 144 -11.64 9.76 -4.20
C GLU A 144 -12.43 9.06 -5.31
N VAL A 145 -12.45 7.73 -5.30
CA VAL A 145 -13.36 6.94 -6.15
C VAL A 145 -14.81 7.36 -5.94
N THR A 146 -15.26 7.40 -4.69
CA THR A 146 -16.65 7.76 -4.34
C THR A 146 -17.00 9.17 -4.82
N LYS A 147 -16.07 10.12 -4.74
CA LYS A 147 -16.26 11.49 -5.23
C LYS A 147 -16.42 11.56 -6.74
N GLN A 148 -15.66 10.78 -7.50
CA GLN A 148 -15.77 10.76 -8.96
C GLN A 148 -17.11 10.18 -9.39
N VAL A 149 -17.58 9.12 -8.71
CA VAL A 149 -18.93 8.56 -8.86
C VAL A 149 -20.01 9.61 -8.56
N PHE A 150 -19.92 10.32 -7.43
CA PHE A 150 -20.88 11.37 -7.08
C PHE A 150 -20.94 12.53 -8.08
N ARG A 151 -19.83 12.82 -8.75
CA ARG A 151 -19.75 13.89 -9.76
C ARG A 151 -20.27 13.46 -11.13
N ASN A 152 -20.78 12.23 -11.27
CA ASN A 152 -21.20 11.62 -12.53
C ASN A 152 -20.09 11.69 -13.59
N ASP A 153 -18.85 11.40 -13.19
CA ASP A 153 -17.73 11.35 -14.12
C ASP A 153 -17.99 10.29 -15.21
N PRO A 154 -17.92 10.63 -16.51
CA PRO A 154 -18.21 9.71 -17.61
C PRO A 154 -17.25 8.51 -17.69
N ASP A 155 -16.06 8.59 -17.09
CA ASP A 155 -15.11 7.48 -17.02
C ASP A 155 -15.55 6.41 -15.96
N PHE A 156 -16.52 6.73 -15.10
CA PHE A 156 -17.07 5.83 -14.07
C PHE A 156 -18.51 5.45 -14.38
N PHE A 157 -18.89 4.20 -14.08
CA PHE A 157 -20.28 3.76 -14.21
C PHE A 157 -21.16 4.41 -13.12
N PRO A 158 -22.45 4.67 -13.39
CA PRO A 158 -23.36 5.16 -12.37
C PRO A 158 -23.58 4.08 -11.30
N ILE A 159 -23.13 4.36 -10.08
CA ILE A 159 -23.28 3.49 -8.90
C ILE A 159 -24.16 4.18 -7.89
N GLN A 160 -24.85 3.40 -7.06
CA GLN A 160 -25.27 3.94 -5.78
C GLN A 160 -24.02 4.27 -4.94
N PRO A 161 -23.96 5.45 -4.30
CA PRO A 161 -22.92 5.72 -3.31
C PRO A 161 -22.87 4.56 -2.30
N MET A 162 -21.65 4.06 -1.99
CA MET A 162 -21.40 2.95 -1.06
C MET A 162 -21.59 1.51 -1.60
N ASP A 163 -21.52 1.24 -2.90
CA ASP A 163 -21.47 -0.14 -3.41
C ASP A 163 -20.04 -0.73 -3.32
N TYR A 164 -19.65 -1.21 -2.13
CA TYR A 164 -18.35 -1.83 -1.90
C TYR A 164 -18.19 -3.18 -2.60
N ASN A 165 -19.28 -3.79 -3.10
CA ASN A 165 -19.22 -5.06 -3.84
C ASN A 165 -18.45 -4.91 -5.16
N ARG A 166 -18.33 -3.68 -5.64
CA ARG A 166 -17.59 -3.34 -6.86
C ARG A 166 -16.18 -2.83 -6.58
N LEU A 167 -15.76 -2.67 -5.33
CA LEU A 167 -14.40 -2.29 -4.99
C LEU A 167 -13.56 -3.55 -4.81
N LEU A 168 -12.40 -3.62 -5.47
CA LEU A 168 -11.38 -4.65 -5.25
C LEU A 168 -10.14 -3.97 -4.67
N VAL A 169 -9.83 -4.25 -3.41
CA VAL A 169 -8.87 -3.48 -2.62
C VAL A 169 -7.73 -4.36 -2.12
N ILE A 170 -6.50 -3.98 -2.48
CA ILE A 170 -5.28 -4.51 -1.85
C ILE A 170 -4.66 -3.42 -0.99
N SER A 171 -4.51 -3.70 0.30
CA SER A 171 -3.87 -2.81 1.27
C SER A 171 -2.61 -3.48 1.82
N LEU A 172 -1.46 -2.82 1.64
CA LEU A 172 -0.15 -3.35 1.98
C LEU A 172 0.47 -2.57 3.14
N GLY A 173 0.71 -3.26 4.23
CA GLY A 173 1.35 -2.71 5.41
C GLY A 173 2.87 -2.85 5.40
N THR A 174 3.55 -1.96 6.14
CA THR A 174 5.02 -1.99 6.35
C THR A 174 5.42 -2.72 7.63
N GLY A 175 4.51 -3.54 8.16
CA GLY A 175 4.65 -4.21 9.44
C GLY A 175 4.52 -3.29 10.67
N SER A 176 4.38 -3.91 11.83
CA SER A 176 4.21 -3.27 13.12
C SER A 176 4.83 -4.09 14.24
N ALA A 177 5.16 -3.43 15.36
CA ALA A 177 5.77 -4.03 16.54
C ALA A 177 4.74 -4.39 17.62
N LYS A 178 3.51 -4.78 17.22
CA LYS A 178 2.36 -4.92 18.13
C LYS A 178 2.64 -5.95 19.24
N GLN A 179 3.42 -6.98 18.94
CA GLN A 179 3.82 -8.01 19.90
C GLN A 179 4.97 -7.61 20.83
N GLU A 180 5.77 -6.61 20.48
CA GLU A 180 6.95 -6.20 21.27
C GLU A 180 6.54 -5.45 22.56
N ARG A 181 5.29 -4.96 22.66
CA ARG A 181 4.77 -4.20 23.81
C ARG A 181 5.74 -3.12 24.29
N LYS A 182 6.26 -2.31 23.35
CA LYS A 182 7.33 -1.33 23.57
C LYS A 182 7.12 -0.40 24.77
N TYR A 183 5.87 -0.08 25.07
CA TYR A 183 5.50 0.87 26.11
C TYR A 183 4.42 0.27 27.02
N THR A 184 4.60 0.41 28.34
CA THR A 184 3.56 0.08 29.31
C THR A 184 2.86 1.34 29.81
N ALA A 185 1.63 1.21 30.31
CA ALA A 185 0.91 2.31 30.93
C ALA A 185 1.68 2.92 32.11
N GLU A 186 2.38 2.07 32.89
CA GLU A 186 3.22 2.51 34.01
C GLU A 186 4.43 3.35 33.57
N MET A 187 5.02 3.02 32.41
CA MET A 187 6.08 3.85 31.80
C MET A 187 5.50 5.18 31.34
N ALA A 188 4.41 5.15 30.56
CA ALA A 188 3.78 6.34 30.00
C ALA A 188 3.24 7.30 31.07
N ALA A 189 2.76 6.78 32.20
CA ALA A 189 2.33 7.60 33.34
C ALA A 189 3.44 8.47 33.94
N LYS A 190 4.71 8.10 33.72
CA LYS A 190 5.88 8.86 34.17
C LYS A 190 6.40 9.81 33.08
N TRP A 191 5.83 9.79 31.88
CA TRP A 191 6.29 10.62 30.78
C TRP A 191 5.74 12.04 30.89
N GLY A 192 6.65 13.02 30.97
CA GLY A 192 6.34 14.41 30.62
C GLY A 192 6.31 14.62 29.10
N LEU A 193 6.17 15.88 28.65
CA LEU A 193 6.14 16.23 27.22
C LEU A 193 7.32 15.63 26.42
N PHE A 194 8.54 15.73 26.96
CA PHE A 194 9.73 15.15 26.34
C PHE A 194 9.67 13.62 26.23
N GLY A 195 9.09 12.95 27.23
CA GLY A 195 8.94 11.49 27.21
C GLY A 195 7.91 11.03 26.17
N TRP A 196 6.94 11.85 25.80
CA TRP A 196 6.02 11.56 24.69
C TRP A 196 6.64 11.80 23.31
N LEU A 197 7.59 12.73 23.23
CA LEU A 197 8.29 13.07 21.98
C LEU A 197 9.49 12.18 21.70
N ILE A 198 10.23 11.75 22.74
CA ILE A 198 11.48 11.00 22.59
C ILE A 198 11.58 9.94 23.70
N GLN A 199 11.65 8.66 23.29
CA GLN A 199 12.01 7.53 24.14
C GLN A 199 13.11 6.72 23.45
N GLY A 200 14.36 6.95 23.86
CA GLY A 200 15.52 6.39 23.15
C GLY A 200 15.55 6.90 21.70
N ASN A 201 15.49 5.97 20.74
CA ASN A 201 15.46 6.27 19.31
C ASN A 201 14.04 6.28 18.71
N ASN A 202 12.99 6.22 19.53
CA ASN A 202 11.60 6.22 19.07
C ASN A 202 10.87 7.51 19.47
N THR A 203 9.76 7.78 18.77
CA THR A 203 8.83 8.89 19.03
C THR A 203 7.47 8.30 19.39
N PRO A 204 7.19 8.04 20.68
CA PRO A 204 6.00 7.29 21.10
C PRO A 204 4.68 7.85 20.59
N ILE A 205 4.50 9.18 20.58
CA ILE A 205 3.27 9.80 20.09
C ILE A 205 3.02 9.50 18.60
N LEU A 206 4.08 9.49 17.79
CA LEU A 206 4.00 9.18 16.37
C LEU A 206 3.76 7.68 16.15
N ASP A 207 4.39 6.81 16.95
CA ASP A 207 4.17 5.37 16.92
C ASP A 207 2.70 5.02 17.23
N VAL A 208 2.17 5.55 18.34
CA VAL A 208 0.78 5.32 18.77
C VAL A 208 -0.20 5.85 17.73
N PHE A 209 0.00 7.09 17.26
CA PHE A 209 -0.89 7.69 16.26
C PHE A 209 -0.91 6.89 14.94
N ASN A 210 0.26 6.51 14.43
CA ASN A 210 0.34 5.75 13.18
C ASN A 210 -0.22 4.33 13.31
N GLN A 211 0.07 3.62 14.41
CA GLN A 211 -0.49 2.28 14.65
C GLN A 211 -2.00 2.33 14.82
N ALA A 212 -2.51 3.25 15.64
CA ALA A 212 -3.95 3.42 15.85
C ALA A 212 -4.66 3.76 14.55
N SER A 213 -4.08 4.61 13.70
CA SER A 213 -4.68 4.96 12.40
C SER A 213 -4.81 3.74 11.49
N LYS A 214 -3.75 2.92 11.40
CA LYS A 214 -3.76 1.68 10.59
C LYS A 214 -4.78 0.68 11.09
N ASP A 215 -4.82 0.44 12.40
CA ASP A 215 -5.76 -0.50 13.02
C ASP A 215 -7.22 -0.03 12.84
N MET A 216 -7.48 1.28 13.00
CA MET A 216 -8.82 1.84 12.81
C MET A 216 -9.31 1.73 11.36
N VAL A 217 -8.44 1.97 10.37
CA VAL A 217 -8.79 1.80 8.95
C VAL A 217 -9.10 0.34 8.65
N ASP A 218 -8.23 -0.57 9.08
CA ASP A 218 -8.36 -1.98 8.78
C ASP A 218 -9.61 -2.59 9.43
N TYR A 219 -9.86 -2.25 10.70
CA TYR A 219 -11.08 -2.63 11.40
C TYR A 219 -12.33 -2.09 10.70
N PHE A 220 -12.35 -0.79 10.36
CA PHE A 220 -13.50 -0.17 9.69
C PHE A 220 -13.79 -0.83 8.34
N LEU A 221 -12.77 -1.08 7.51
CA LEU A 221 -12.95 -1.73 6.22
C LEU A 221 -13.38 -3.18 6.38
N CYS A 222 -12.82 -3.91 7.34
CA CYS A 222 -13.28 -5.27 7.65
C CYS A 222 -14.77 -5.28 8.01
N VAL A 223 -15.26 -4.35 8.85
CA VAL A 223 -16.68 -4.22 9.18
C VAL A 223 -17.51 -3.96 7.92
N VAL A 224 -17.13 -2.97 7.11
CA VAL A 224 -17.90 -2.57 5.93
C VAL A 224 -17.98 -3.72 4.91
N PHE A 225 -16.84 -4.30 4.53
CA PHE A 225 -16.81 -5.37 3.53
C PHE A 225 -17.52 -6.64 4.01
N GLN A 226 -17.39 -7.02 5.29
CA GLN A 226 -18.13 -8.17 5.84
C GLN A 226 -19.64 -7.89 5.93
N SER A 227 -20.05 -6.68 6.31
CA SER A 227 -21.47 -6.32 6.39
C SER A 227 -22.19 -6.34 5.04
N LEU A 228 -21.43 -6.21 3.95
CA LEU A 228 -21.91 -6.22 2.58
C LEU A 228 -21.65 -7.55 1.86
N HIS A 229 -21.19 -8.59 2.58
CA HIS A 229 -20.85 -9.91 2.04
C HIS A 229 -19.82 -9.86 0.88
N SER A 230 -18.87 -8.94 1.00
CA SER A 230 -17.79 -8.69 0.03
C SER A 230 -16.40 -8.77 0.67
N GLU A 231 -16.26 -9.48 1.79
CA GLU A 231 -15.00 -9.63 2.52
C GLU A 231 -13.85 -10.19 1.68
N ASP A 232 -14.15 -10.93 0.62
CA ASP A 232 -13.19 -11.46 -0.33
C ASP A 232 -12.59 -10.42 -1.27
N ASN A 233 -13.20 -9.24 -1.36
CA ASN A 233 -12.73 -8.13 -2.18
C ASN A 233 -11.74 -7.21 -1.44
N TYR A 234 -11.54 -7.41 -0.14
CA TYR A 234 -10.59 -6.66 0.67
C TYR A 234 -9.47 -7.57 1.17
N LEU A 235 -8.24 -7.32 0.70
CA LEU A 235 -7.04 -8.01 1.11
C LEU A 235 -6.10 -7.04 1.84
N ARG A 236 -5.87 -7.29 3.13
CA ARG A 236 -4.84 -6.63 3.92
C ARG A 236 -3.67 -7.59 4.14
N ILE A 237 -2.47 -7.18 3.75
CA ILE A 237 -1.23 -7.93 4.04
C ILE A 237 -0.37 -7.07 4.97
N GLN A 238 -0.20 -7.55 6.20
CA GLN A 238 0.49 -6.83 7.27
C GLN A 238 1.22 -7.82 8.20
N ASP A 239 2.44 -7.47 8.59
CA ASP A 239 3.22 -8.20 9.60
C ASP A 239 3.06 -7.54 10.98
N GLU A 240 2.64 -8.28 12.01
CA GLU A 240 2.50 -7.75 13.38
C GLU A 240 3.61 -8.21 14.34
N THR A 241 4.60 -8.94 13.81
CA THR A 241 5.62 -9.68 14.56
C THR A 241 6.99 -9.02 14.54
N LEU A 242 7.11 -7.81 13.99
CA LEU A 242 8.39 -7.11 13.93
C LEU A 242 8.93 -6.87 15.34
N THR A 243 10.22 -7.14 15.53
CA THR A 243 10.92 -6.96 16.80
C THR A 243 12.29 -6.32 16.61
N GLY A 244 12.81 -5.68 17.65
CA GLY A 244 14.14 -5.09 17.66
C GLY A 244 14.36 -4.07 16.55
N VAL A 245 15.49 -4.18 15.86
CA VAL A 245 15.92 -3.23 14.82
C VAL A 245 14.97 -3.18 13.61
N ASN A 246 14.27 -4.28 13.31
CA ASN A 246 13.33 -4.37 12.18
C ASN A 246 12.09 -3.47 12.36
N THR A 247 11.84 -2.99 13.59
CA THR A 247 10.73 -2.07 13.89
C THR A 247 11.07 -0.61 13.59
N SER A 248 12.36 -0.29 13.45
CA SER A 248 12.80 1.06 13.14
C SER A 248 12.39 1.45 11.72
N VAL A 249 12.06 2.74 11.56
CA VAL A 249 11.69 3.34 10.28
C VAL A 249 12.88 3.96 9.55
N ASP A 250 14.05 4.07 10.18
CA ASP A 250 15.17 4.84 9.66
C ASP A 250 16.52 4.10 9.75
N VAL A 251 16.62 2.94 10.42
CA VAL A 251 17.88 2.19 10.52
C VAL A 251 18.17 1.46 9.20
N THR A 252 19.30 1.80 8.56
CA THR A 252 19.68 1.28 7.24
C THR A 252 20.96 0.45 7.26
N THR A 253 21.22 -0.28 8.34
CA THR A 253 22.36 -1.21 8.37
C THR A 253 22.16 -2.32 7.32
N LYS A 254 23.24 -2.83 6.73
CA LYS A 254 23.16 -3.90 5.72
C LYS A 254 22.36 -5.12 6.23
N GLN A 255 22.51 -5.43 7.52
CA GLN A 255 21.78 -6.50 8.17
C GLN A 255 20.27 -6.20 8.21
N ASN A 256 19.87 -5.02 8.72
CA ASN A 256 18.45 -4.65 8.80
C ASN A 256 17.77 -4.63 7.42
N LEU A 257 18.47 -4.10 6.40
CA LEU A 257 17.94 -4.08 5.02
C LEU A 257 17.72 -5.50 4.47
N SER A 258 18.66 -6.42 4.72
CA SER A 258 18.53 -7.84 4.34
C SER A 258 17.40 -8.54 5.09
N ASP A 259 17.25 -8.25 6.39
CA ASP A 259 16.21 -8.84 7.21
C ASP A 259 14.81 -8.35 6.80
N LEU A 260 14.65 -7.07 6.44
CA LEU A 260 13.39 -6.54 5.90
C LEU A 260 13.00 -7.19 4.56
N VAL A 261 13.97 -7.53 3.71
CA VAL A 261 13.72 -8.30 2.47
C VAL A 261 13.19 -9.69 2.83
N LYS A 262 13.87 -10.41 3.74
CA LYS A 262 13.45 -11.74 4.17
C LYS A 262 12.08 -11.73 4.85
N ILE A 263 11.79 -10.70 5.64
CA ILE A 263 10.47 -10.51 6.26
C ILE A 263 9.40 -10.38 5.17
N GLY A 264 9.61 -9.55 4.14
CA GLY A 264 8.68 -9.44 3.02
C GLY A 264 8.47 -10.77 2.27
N GLU A 265 9.53 -11.54 2.06
CA GLU A 265 9.46 -12.86 1.42
C GLU A 265 8.74 -13.91 2.29
N ASN A 266 8.97 -13.87 3.61
CA ASN A 266 8.30 -14.76 4.56
C ASN A 266 6.83 -14.37 4.74
N LEU A 267 6.50 -13.08 4.67
CA LEU A 267 5.14 -12.58 4.77
C LEU A 267 4.24 -13.15 3.67
N LEU A 268 4.76 -13.35 2.45
CA LEU A 268 4.04 -14.03 1.37
C LEU A 268 3.65 -15.47 1.74
N LYS A 269 4.55 -16.19 2.41
CA LYS A 269 4.33 -17.58 2.86
C LYS A 269 3.49 -17.68 4.13
N GLY A 270 3.32 -16.56 4.85
CA GLY A 270 2.50 -16.47 6.04
C GLY A 270 1.02 -16.69 5.75
N PRO A 271 0.23 -17.07 6.78
CA PRO A 271 -1.20 -17.29 6.61
C PRO A 271 -1.93 -15.99 6.26
N MET A 272 -2.91 -16.08 5.37
CA MET A 272 -3.85 -14.98 5.15
C MET A 272 -4.61 -14.70 6.44
N SER A 273 -4.60 -13.45 6.86
CA SER A 273 -5.18 -13.01 8.13
C SER A 273 -6.19 -11.90 7.91
N ARG A 274 -7.13 -11.76 8.84
CA ARG A 274 -8.13 -10.69 8.84
C ARG A 274 -8.40 -10.26 10.26
N VAL A 275 -8.79 -9.00 10.44
CA VAL A 275 -9.21 -8.51 11.75
C VAL A 275 -10.46 -9.25 12.21
N ASN A 276 -10.36 -9.85 13.40
CA ASN A 276 -11.49 -10.40 14.11
C ASN A 276 -12.29 -9.25 14.71
N LEU A 277 -13.56 -9.11 14.33
CA LEU A 277 -14.40 -7.97 14.72
C LEU A 277 -14.72 -7.91 16.22
N GLN A 278 -14.58 -9.03 16.94
CA GLN A 278 -14.79 -9.10 18.38
C GLN A 278 -13.52 -8.75 19.16
N THR A 279 -12.36 -9.26 18.73
CA THR A 279 -11.09 -9.06 19.46
C THR A 279 -10.32 -7.82 18.99
N GLY A 280 -10.59 -7.34 17.77
CA GLY A 280 -9.84 -6.27 17.12
C GLY A 280 -8.43 -6.67 16.67
N ASN A 281 -8.04 -7.94 16.83
CA ASN A 281 -6.73 -8.44 16.45
C ASN A 281 -6.77 -9.07 15.06
N SER A 282 -5.64 -9.00 14.35
CA SER A 282 -5.45 -9.73 13.10
C SER A 282 -5.25 -11.21 13.40
N GLU A 283 -6.10 -12.06 12.86
CA GLU A 283 -6.10 -13.50 13.11
C GLU A 283 -6.08 -14.27 11.78
N PRO A 284 -5.36 -15.40 11.68
CA PRO A 284 -5.38 -16.26 10.51
C PRO A 284 -6.80 -16.71 10.15
N ILE A 285 -7.18 -16.62 8.88
CA ILE A 285 -8.48 -17.10 8.41
C ILE A 285 -8.43 -18.64 8.31
N PRO A 286 -9.34 -19.39 8.97
CA PRO A 286 -9.41 -20.83 8.84
C PRO A 286 -9.56 -21.26 7.38
N ASN A 287 -8.66 -22.12 6.89
CA ASN A 287 -8.61 -22.56 5.49
C ASN A 287 -8.41 -21.43 4.47
N GLY A 288 -7.96 -20.24 4.88
CA GLY A 288 -7.74 -19.08 4.00
C GLY A 288 -6.49 -19.16 3.11
N GLY A 289 -5.63 -20.16 3.32
CA GLY A 289 -4.36 -20.31 2.59
C GLY A 289 -3.31 -19.27 3.01
N THR A 290 -2.31 -19.07 2.16
CA THR A 290 -1.22 -18.10 2.38
C THR A 290 -1.53 -16.74 1.75
N ASN A 291 -0.77 -15.72 2.14
CA ASN A 291 -0.83 -14.41 1.46
C ASN A 291 -0.47 -14.53 -0.03
N GLU A 292 0.42 -15.45 -0.39
CA GLU A 292 0.77 -15.78 -1.77
C GLU A 292 -0.45 -16.30 -2.56
N ASP A 293 -1.22 -17.24 -1.97
CA ASP A 293 -2.43 -17.78 -2.58
C ASP A 293 -3.50 -16.70 -2.79
N ALA A 294 -3.67 -15.84 -1.79
CA ALA A 294 -4.58 -14.70 -1.86
C ALA A 294 -4.16 -13.71 -2.98
N LEU A 295 -2.87 -13.41 -3.11
CA LEU A 295 -2.35 -12.57 -4.18
C LEU A 295 -2.52 -13.20 -5.57
N LYS A 296 -2.34 -14.53 -5.70
CA LYS A 296 -2.63 -15.24 -6.96
C LYS A 296 -4.11 -15.13 -7.36
N LYS A 297 -5.03 -15.19 -6.38
CA LYS A 297 -6.48 -14.96 -6.59
C LYS A 297 -6.73 -13.52 -7.04
N PHE A 298 -6.16 -12.53 -6.35
CA PHE A 298 -6.31 -11.12 -6.73
C PHE A 298 -5.69 -10.80 -8.09
N ALA A 299 -4.51 -11.34 -8.41
CA ALA A 299 -3.88 -11.20 -9.73
C ALA A 299 -4.77 -11.77 -10.84
N LYS A 300 -5.52 -12.86 -10.57
CA LYS A 300 -6.53 -13.38 -11.50
C LYS A 300 -7.65 -12.36 -11.71
N LEU A 301 -8.26 -11.88 -10.64
CA LEU A 301 -9.39 -10.93 -10.69
C LEU A 301 -9.00 -9.65 -11.44
N LEU A 302 -7.82 -9.10 -11.14
CA LEU A 302 -7.26 -7.94 -11.84
C LEU A 302 -7.05 -8.20 -13.33
N SER A 303 -6.50 -9.37 -13.68
CA SER A 303 -6.29 -9.75 -15.08
C SER A 303 -7.60 -9.95 -15.84
N ASP A 304 -8.57 -10.65 -15.25
CA ASP A 304 -9.90 -10.90 -15.83
C ASP A 304 -10.66 -9.58 -16.04
N GLU A 305 -10.64 -8.69 -15.05
CA GLU A 305 -11.26 -7.37 -15.11
C GLU A 305 -10.63 -6.52 -16.23
N GLN A 306 -9.30 -6.54 -16.35
CA GLN A 306 -8.61 -5.82 -17.43
C GLN A 306 -8.94 -6.41 -18.82
N LYS A 307 -9.08 -7.73 -18.94
CA LYS A 307 -9.52 -8.39 -20.18
C LYS A 307 -10.96 -8.03 -20.54
N LEU A 308 -11.86 -7.97 -19.55
CA LEU A 308 -13.25 -7.56 -19.73
C LEU A 308 -13.35 -6.12 -20.24
N ARG A 309 -12.59 -5.20 -19.62
CA ARG A 309 -12.50 -3.81 -20.09
C ARG A 309 -11.95 -3.73 -21.50
N ARG A 310 -11.02 -4.63 -21.85
CA ARG A 310 -10.43 -4.70 -23.19
C ARG A 310 -11.43 -5.13 -24.27
N SER A 311 -12.26 -6.13 -23.99
CA SER A 311 -13.25 -6.61 -24.95
C SER A 311 -14.38 -5.59 -25.16
N LYS A 312 -14.92 -5.01 -24.09
CA LYS A 312 -16.04 -4.04 -24.18
C LYS A 312 -15.70 -2.77 -24.94
N SER A 313 -14.51 -2.19 -24.72
CA SER A 313 -14.14 -0.98 -25.46
C SER A 313 -13.71 -1.27 -26.92
N GLN A 314 -13.36 -2.51 -27.28
CA GLN A 314 -13.21 -2.89 -28.70
C GLN A 314 -14.57 -3.01 -29.39
N GLN A 315 -15.61 -3.48 -28.69
CA GLN A 315 -16.98 -3.56 -29.21
C GLN A 315 -17.63 -2.18 -29.39
N GLN A 316 -17.25 -1.17 -28.61
CA GLN A 316 -17.75 0.21 -28.76
C GLN A 316 -17.09 0.98 -29.92
N ASN A 317 -15.92 0.54 -30.39
CA ASN A 317 -15.14 1.21 -31.44
C ASN A 317 -15.31 0.56 -32.83
N ASN A 318 -16.10 -0.52 -32.93
CA ASN A 318 -16.48 -1.21 -34.17
C ASN A 318 -17.95 -0.95 -34.49
#